data_AF-A0A7W0V9Q2-F1
#
_entry.id   AF-A0A7W0V9Q2-F1
#
_cell.length_a   1.000
_cell.length_b   1.000
_cell.length_c   1.000
_cell.angle_alpha   90.00
_cell.angle_beta   90.00
_cell.angle_gamma   90.00
#
_symmetry.space_group_name_H-M   'P 1'
#
loop_
_entity.id
_entity.type
_entity.pdbx_description
1 polymer ?
#
loop_
_entity_poly.entity_id
_entity_poly.type
_entity_poly.pdbx_seq_one_letter_code
_entity_poly.pdbx_strand_id
1 'polypeptide(L)'
;MHFIADVVAAVPLFVAPVWILGLLGWPAVDPISTRLVAAALFGIGIESYLGRNASVDAFRAMLNLKVIWSATAALGVLWSQLEGGPPAGWGVFAIFAGFHLVWLRYRLLLREEAKA
;
A
#
# COMPACT_ATOMS: atom_id res chain seq x y z
N MET A 1 -2.24 -14.16 0.58
CA MET A 1 -2.66 -13.40 -0.63
C MET A 1 -2.04 -11.99 -0.67
N HIS A 2 -2.13 -11.18 0.38
CA HIS A 2 -1.61 -9.79 0.37
C HIS A 2 -0.09 -9.67 0.11
N PHE A 3 0.76 -10.49 0.74
CA PHE A 3 2.20 -10.56 0.46
C PHE A 3 2.51 -10.70 -1.04
N ILE A 4 1.80 -11.60 -1.74
CA ILE A 4 2.02 -11.84 -3.17
C ILE A 4 1.64 -10.59 -3.97
N ALA A 5 0.51 -9.96 -3.64
CA ALA A 5 0.06 -8.75 -4.32
C ALA A 5 1.10 -7.62 -4.19
N ASP A 6 1.63 -7.40 -2.98
CA ASP A 6 2.63 -6.36 -2.74
C ASP A 6 3.93 -6.64 -3.48
N VAL A 7 4.45 -7.87 -3.43
CA VAL A 7 5.71 -8.23 -4.10
C VAL A 7 5.56 -8.19 -5.62
N VAL A 8 4.45 -8.69 -6.16
CA VAL A 8 4.17 -8.65 -7.61
C VAL A 8 4.02 -7.22 -8.11
N ALA A 9 3.46 -6.30 -7.32
CA ALA A 9 3.42 -4.88 -7.66
C ALA A 9 4.78 -4.19 -7.47
N ALA A 10 5.51 -4.52 -6.41
CA ALA A 10 6.77 -3.88 -6.04
C ALA A 10 7.90 -4.21 -7.02
N VAL A 11 8.06 -5.48 -7.42
CA VAL A 11 9.19 -5.92 -8.26
C VAL A 11 9.27 -5.14 -9.59
N PRO A 12 8.19 -5.02 -10.39
CA PRO A 12 8.23 -4.26 -11.63
C PRO A 12 8.51 -2.77 -11.40
N LEU A 13 7.87 -2.16 -10.39
CA LEU A 13 8.09 -0.74 -10.04
C LEU A 13 9.52 -0.49 -9.54
N PHE A 14 10.16 -1.47 -8.92
CA PHE A 14 11.53 -1.33 -8.45
C PHE A 14 12.56 -1.46 -9.58
N VAL A 15 12.39 -2.48 -10.43
CA VAL A 15 13.35 -2.85 -11.48
C VAL A 15 13.22 -1.94 -12.71
N ALA A 16 11.99 -1.68 -13.15
CA ALA A 16 11.71 -0.96 -14.40
C ALA A 16 10.64 0.15 -14.23
N PRO A 17 10.84 1.11 -13.31
CA PRO A 17 9.83 2.11 -12.95
C PRO A 17 9.32 2.92 -14.15
N VAL A 18 10.24 3.40 -15.01
CA VAL A 18 9.91 4.23 -16.17
C VAL A 18 9.08 3.46 -17.19
N TRP A 19 9.44 2.21 -17.45
CA TRP A 19 8.72 1.37 -18.41
C TRP A 19 7.33 1.01 -17.89
N ILE A 20 7.23 0.56 -16.63
CA ILE A 20 5.95 0.16 -16.02
C ILE A 20 4.99 1.33 -15.91
N LEU A 21 5.42 2.46 -15.35
CA LEU A 21 4.54 3.62 -15.21
C LEU A 21 4.25 4.29 -16.56
N GLY A 22 5.19 4.23 -17.51
CA GLY A 22 4.96 4.68 -18.90
C GLY A 22 3.84 3.91 -19.59
N LEU A 23 3.77 2.59 -19.42
CA LEU A 23 2.65 1.76 -19.91
C LEU A 23 1.31 2.14 -19.27
N LEU A 24 1.35 2.65 -18.04
CA LEU A 24 0.17 3.13 -17.32
C LEU A 24 -0.17 4.60 -17.62
N GLY A 25 0.52 5.24 -18.56
CA GLY A 25 0.23 6.60 -19.02
C GLY A 25 0.81 7.70 -18.14
N TRP A 26 1.82 7.42 -17.29
CA TRP A 26 2.55 8.48 -16.62
C TRP A 26 3.37 9.30 -17.62
N PRO A 27 3.21 10.64 -17.66
CA PRO A 27 3.95 11.50 -18.59
C PRO A 27 5.41 11.72 -18.18
N ALA A 28 5.69 11.65 -16.88
CA ALA A 28 7.02 11.76 -16.31
C ALA A 28 7.12 10.82 -15.10
N VAL A 29 8.26 10.17 -14.95
CA VAL A 29 8.52 9.20 -13.89
C VAL A 29 9.82 9.55 -13.21
N ASP A 30 9.78 9.82 -11.91
CA ASP A 30 10.97 9.84 -11.07
C ASP A 30 11.28 8.41 -10.57
N PRO A 31 12.39 7.79 -11.00
CA PRO A 31 12.76 6.45 -10.56
C PRO A 31 13.05 6.35 -9.06
N ILE A 32 13.53 7.43 -8.42
CA ILE A 32 13.83 7.41 -6.98
C ILE A 32 12.54 7.28 -6.19
N SER A 33 11.59 8.19 -6.40
CA SER A 33 10.29 8.16 -5.73
C SER A 33 9.55 6.85 -6.00
N THR A 34 9.57 6.35 -7.24
CA THR A 34 8.91 5.08 -7.58
C THR A 34 9.53 3.89 -6.84
N ARG A 35 10.86 3.85 -6.70
CA ARG A 35 11.55 2.79 -5.95
C ARG A 35 11.31 2.88 -4.46
N LEU A 36 11.15 4.09 -3.90
CA LEU A 36 10.77 4.27 -2.50
C LEU A 36 9.36 3.73 -2.24
N VAL A 37 8.40 3.97 -3.15
CA VAL A 37 7.06 3.37 -3.08
C VAL A 37 7.15 1.84 -3.17
N ALA A 38 7.94 1.30 -4.10
CA ALA A 38 8.16 -0.14 -4.21
C ALA A 38 8.81 -0.73 -2.94
N ALA A 39 9.76 -0.03 -2.33
CA ALA A 39 10.37 -0.42 -1.05
C ALA A 39 9.35 -0.48 0.09
N ALA A 40 8.40 0.47 0.13
CA ALA A 40 7.31 0.43 1.10
C ALA A 40 6.40 -0.79 0.88
N LEU A 41 6.07 -1.13 -0.37
CA LEU A 41 5.31 -2.33 -0.70
C LEU A 41 6.06 -3.61 -0.31
N PHE A 42 7.38 -3.68 -0.57
CA PHE A 42 8.20 -4.80 -0.08
C PHE A 42 8.14 -4.90 1.44
N GLY A 43 8.34 -3.80 2.17
CA GLY A 43 8.29 -3.78 3.63
C GLY A 43 6.96 -4.29 4.17
N ILE A 44 5.83 -3.78 3.67
CA ILE A 44 4.49 -4.17 4.13
C ILE A 44 4.17 -5.61 3.76
N GLY A 45 4.48 -6.01 2.52
CA GLY A 45 4.20 -7.35 2.02
C GLY A 45 5.02 -8.41 2.73
N ILE A 46 6.33 -8.22 2.81
CA ILE A 46 7.26 -9.16 3.46
C ILE A 46 6.95 -9.25 4.95
N GLU A 47 6.72 -8.13 5.64
CA GLU A 47 6.33 -8.15 7.05
C GLU A 47 5.02 -8.91 7.27
N SER A 48 4.05 -8.76 6.36
CA SER A 48 2.81 -9.54 6.41
C SER A 48 3.04 -11.05 6.30
N TYR A 49 4.05 -11.46 5.54
CA TYR A 49 4.42 -12.87 5.45
C TYR A 49 5.14 -13.32 6.72
N LEU A 50 6.15 -12.58 7.19
CA LEU A 50 6.94 -12.95 8.37
C LEU A 50 6.08 -12.98 9.64
N GLY A 51 5.22 -11.98 9.83
CA GLY A 51 4.35 -11.82 11.00
C GLY A 51 3.05 -12.64 10.98
N ARG A 52 2.83 -13.52 9.99
CA ARG A 52 1.54 -14.22 9.79
C ARG A 52 1.07 -15.09 10.96
N ASN A 53 2.02 -15.58 11.77
CA ASN A 53 1.76 -16.40 12.97
C ASN A 53 2.22 -15.69 14.25
N ALA A 54 2.42 -14.37 14.21
CA ALA A 54 2.87 -13.61 15.36
C ALA A 54 1.74 -13.44 16.40
N SER A 55 2.11 -12.95 17.58
CA SER A 55 1.15 -12.66 18.64
C SER A 55 0.14 -11.58 18.21
N VAL A 56 -0.99 -11.51 18.91
CA VAL A 56 -2.02 -10.47 18.68
C VAL A 56 -1.44 -9.07 18.83
N ASP A 57 -0.51 -8.85 19.76
CA ASP A 57 0.14 -7.56 19.94
C ASP A 57 1.04 -7.17 18.77
N ALA A 58 1.82 -8.12 18.25
CA ALA A 58 2.62 -7.92 17.04
C ALA A 58 1.72 -7.66 15.82
N PHE A 59 0.64 -8.42 15.68
CA PHE A 59 -0.36 -8.21 14.63
C PHE A 59 -1.00 -6.82 14.72
N ARG A 60 -1.33 -6.35 15.94
CA ARG A 60 -1.88 -5.01 16.17
C ARG A 60 -0.89 -3.91 15.77
N ALA A 61 0.39 -4.06 16.12
CA ALA A 61 1.43 -3.10 15.73
C ALA A 61 1.60 -3.03 14.21
N MET A 62 1.68 -4.18 13.54
CA MET A 62 1.73 -4.26 12.08
C MET A 62 0.49 -3.63 11.44
N LEU A 63 -0.70 -3.88 12.00
CA LEU A 63 -1.95 -3.34 11.47
C LEU A 63 -2.01 -1.82 11.61
N ASN A 64 -1.50 -1.24 12.70
CA ASN A 64 -1.38 0.22 12.85
C ASN A 64 -0.53 0.83 11.73
N LEU A 65 0.63 0.25 11.43
CA LEU A 65 1.50 0.70 10.35
C LEU A 65 0.77 0.69 9.01
N LYS A 66 0.09 -0.43 8.70
CA LYS A 66 -0.70 -0.61 7.48
C LYS A 66 -1.81 0.43 7.32
N VAL A 67 -2.55 0.69 8.41
CA VAL A 67 -3.62 1.70 8.42
C VAL A 67 -3.05 3.10 8.17
N ILE A 68 -1.97 3.48 8.86
CA ILE A 68 -1.32 4.80 8.67
C ILE A 68 -0.84 4.95 7.24
N TRP A 69 -0.05 3.99 6.75
CA TRP A 69 0.52 4.02 5.41
C TRP A 69 -0.54 4.09 4.31
N SER A 70 -1.55 3.21 4.36
CA SER A 70 -2.60 3.19 3.33
C SER A 70 -3.47 4.44 3.34
N ALA A 71 -3.76 5.02 4.51
CA ALA A 71 -4.48 6.29 4.59
C ALA A 71 -3.70 7.40 3.91
N THR A 72 -2.43 7.57 4.29
CA THR A 72 -1.62 8.67 3.75
C THR A 72 -1.30 8.47 2.27
N ALA A 73 -1.08 7.23 1.82
CA ALA A 73 -0.92 6.90 0.41
C ALA A 73 -2.20 7.20 -0.38
N ALA A 74 -3.38 6.75 0.09
CA ALA A 74 -4.65 7.01 -0.57
C ALA A 74 -4.94 8.52 -0.67
N LEU A 75 -4.73 9.27 0.42
CA LEU A 75 -4.93 10.72 0.43
C LEU A 75 -3.94 11.44 -0.51
N GLY A 76 -2.67 11.04 -0.51
CA GLY A 76 -1.66 11.62 -1.41
C GLY A 76 -2.00 11.38 -2.88
N VAL A 77 -2.38 10.15 -3.24
CA VAL A 77 -2.76 9.82 -4.63
C VAL A 77 -4.05 10.54 -5.02
N LEU A 78 -5.05 10.61 -4.14
CA LEU A 78 -6.28 11.37 -4.38
C LEU A 78 -5.96 12.83 -4.66
N TRP A 79 -5.13 13.45 -3.82
CA TRP A 79 -4.74 14.85 -4.00
C TRP A 79 -4.05 15.08 -5.34
N SER A 80 -3.06 14.25 -5.69
CA SER A 80 -2.39 14.34 -6.99
C SER A 80 -3.33 14.08 -8.18
N GLN A 81 -4.37 13.27 -8.02
CA GLN A 81 -5.38 13.08 -9.06
C GLN A 81 -6.27 14.31 -9.24
N LEU A 82 -6.63 14.99 -8.15
CA LEU A 82 -7.36 16.26 -8.22
C LEU A 82 -6.53 17.37 -8.88
N GLU A 83 -5.20 17.27 -8.85
CA GLU A 83 -4.26 18.16 -9.55
C GLU A 83 -4.03 17.79 -11.03
N GLY A 84 -4.75 16.80 -11.57
CA GLY A 84 -4.64 16.37 -12.97
C GLY A 84 -3.65 15.24 -13.21
N GLY A 85 -3.47 14.36 -12.22
CA GLY A 85 -2.65 13.15 -12.35
C GLY A 85 -3.09 12.20 -13.48
N PRO A 86 -2.25 11.21 -13.83
CA PRO A 86 -2.52 10.30 -14.95
C PRO A 86 -3.73 9.38 -14.65
N PRO A 87 -4.52 8.96 -15.66
CA PRO A 87 -5.75 8.21 -15.45
C PRO A 87 -5.60 6.95 -14.59
N ALA A 88 -4.50 6.22 -14.75
CA ALA A 88 -4.25 5.00 -13.99
C ALA A 88 -4.03 5.26 -12.48
N GLY A 89 -3.74 6.49 -12.06
CA GLY A 89 -3.64 6.82 -10.64
C GLY A 89 -4.97 6.75 -9.89
N TRP A 90 -6.13 6.84 -10.56
CA TRP A 90 -7.42 6.50 -9.95
C TRP A 90 -7.52 5.03 -9.55
N GLY A 91 -6.96 4.13 -10.37
CA GLY A 91 -6.85 2.72 -10.04
C GLY A 91 -5.96 2.49 -8.81
N VAL A 92 -4.82 3.19 -8.76
CA VAL A 92 -3.92 3.17 -7.59
C VAL A 92 -4.65 3.66 -6.34
N PHE A 93 -5.37 4.78 -6.42
CA PHE A 93 -6.18 5.29 -5.31
C PHE A 93 -7.20 4.25 -4.83
N ALA A 94 -7.97 3.65 -5.74
CA ALA A 94 -8.98 2.66 -5.39
C ALA A 94 -8.38 1.44 -4.67
N ILE A 95 -7.20 0.99 -5.08
CA ILE A 95 -6.47 -0.11 -4.44
C ILE A 95 -6.08 0.27 -3.00
N PHE A 96 -5.41 1.41 -2.80
CA PHE A 96 -4.98 1.84 -1.47
C PHE A 96 -6.15 2.13 -0.54
N ALA A 97 -7.20 2.77 -1.05
CA ALA A 97 -8.44 3.00 -0.29
C ALA A 97 -9.12 1.69 0.09
N GLY A 98 -9.21 0.73 -0.83
CA GLY A 98 -9.78 -0.59 -0.57
C GLY A 98 -9.02 -1.36 0.52
N PHE A 99 -7.69 -1.43 0.43
CA PHE A 99 -6.86 -2.06 1.46
C PHE A 99 -6.94 -1.31 2.80
N HIS A 100 -7.00 0.01 2.78
CA HIS A 100 -7.17 0.82 3.98
C HIS A 100 -8.45 0.43 4.72
N LEU A 101 -9.58 0.35 4.03
CA LEU A 101 -10.87 -0.02 4.63
C LEU A 101 -10.83 -1.43 5.24
N VAL A 102 -10.18 -2.38 4.55
CA VAL A 102 -10.00 -3.74 5.07
C VAL A 102 -9.21 -3.72 6.38
N TRP A 103 -8.06 -3.05 6.43
CA TRP A 103 -7.23 -3.02 7.63
C TRP A 103 -7.84 -2.22 8.76
N LEU A 104 -8.50 -1.12 8.45
CA LEU A 104 -9.25 -0.33 9.42
C LEU A 104 -10.33 -1.19 10.07
N ARG A 105 -11.08 -1.99 9.29
CA ARG A 105 -12.06 -2.93 9.81
C ARG A 105 -11.42 -3.92 10.79
N TYR A 106 -10.33 -4.59 10.40
CA TYR A 106 -9.63 -5.52 11.31
C TYR A 106 -9.14 -4.82 12.58
N ARG A 107 -8.72 -3.55 12.48
CA ARG A 107 -8.20 -2.78 13.61
C ARG A 107 -9.29 -2.41 14.60
N LEU A 108 -10.50 -2.14 14.10
CA LEU A 108 -11.68 -1.88 14.90
C LEU A 108 -12.16 -3.15 15.60
N LEU A 109 -12.21 -4.28 14.90
CA LEU A 109 -12.59 -5.58 15.48
C LEU A 109 -11.68 -5.98 16.65
N LEU A 110 -10.35 -5.87 16.48
CA LEU A 110 -9.39 -6.14 17.56
C LEU A 110 -9.54 -5.20 18.77
N ARG A 111 -10.12 -4.01 18.59
CA ARG A 111 -10.39 -3.07 19.69
C ARG A 111 -11.65 -3.47 20.47
N GLU A 112 -12.63 -4.04 19.79
CA GLU A 112 -13.87 -4.51 20.41
C GLU A 112 -13.61 -5.78 21.24
N GLU A 113 -12.85 -6.73 20.71
CA GLU A 113 -12.45 -7.94 21.46
C GLU A 113 -11.65 -7.61 22.73
N ALA A 114 -10.80 -6.57 22.69
CA ALA A 114 -10.04 -6.16 23.87
C ALA A 114 -10.89 -5.47 24.96
N LYS A 115 -12.16 -5.16 24.69
CA LYS A 115 -13.10 -4.55 25.64
C LYS A 115 -14.12 -5.55 26.21
N ALA A 116 -14.26 -6.72 25.59
CA ALA A 116 -15.14 -7.81 26.01
C ALA A 116 -14.46 -8.70 27.05
#